data_AF-A0AAW9H4X8-F1
#
_entry.id   AF-A0AAW9H4X8-F1
#
_cell.length_a   1.000
_cell.length_b   1.000
_cell.length_c   1.000
_cell.angle_alpha   90.00
_cell.angle_beta   90.00
_cell.angle_gamma   90.00
#
_symmetry.space_group_name_H-M   'P 1'
#
loop_
_entity.id
_entity.type
_entity.pdbx_description
1 polymer ?
#
loop_
_entity_poly.entity_id
_entity_poly.type
_entity_poly.pdbx_seq_one_letter_code
_entity_poly.pdbx_strand_id
1 'polypeptide(L)'
;MENDVNLQQAYSLARQRVAPDVPVTVLYIGEQQTTVVCGTSSQPSATLQLTIGFDKTAAAFFRHLPPTPDEMERAIMAVEDEVTRIRHDIPADSVLFSFDPALVTIAQISGAEEEEAGWHLPQDDMERTFKRLERVMLGSPATWEGIPLENAFSTRLLILREFMHHHGFNSALILLLPAVAA
;
A
#
# COMPACT_ATOMS: atom_id res chain seq x y z
N MET A 1 16.68 -1.17 12.65
CA MET A 1 16.57 -0.14 13.71
C MET A 1 16.18 1.23 13.14
N GLU A 2 16.65 1.62 11.95
CA GLU A 2 16.15 2.85 11.25
C GLU A 2 14.66 2.76 10.85
N ASN A 3 14.16 1.58 10.48
CA ASN A 3 12.76 1.42 10.06
C ASN A 3 11.74 1.54 11.22
N ASP A 4 12.08 1.13 12.44
CA ASP A 4 11.14 1.15 13.58
C ASP A 4 10.88 2.58 14.09
N VAL A 5 11.94 3.40 14.13
CA VAL A 5 11.83 4.82 14.52
C VAL A 5 10.95 5.59 13.54
N ASN A 6 11.05 5.26 12.25
CA ASN A 6 10.25 5.91 11.21
C ASN A 6 8.76 5.50 11.29
N LEU A 7 8.47 4.23 11.62
CA LEU A 7 7.08 3.75 11.76
C LEU A 7 6.36 4.30 12.99
N GLN A 8 7.05 4.45 14.13
CA GLN A 8 6.45 5.10 15.31
C GLN A 8 6.12 6.58 15.02
N GLN A 9 7.01 7.28 14.31
CA GLN A 9 6.77 8.64 13.87
C GLN A 9 5.58 8.72 12.90
N ALA A 10 5.53 7.83 11.90
CA ALA A 10 4.42 7.73 10.95
C ALA A 10 3.08 7.49 11.65
N TYR A 11 3.03 6.57 12.62
CA TYR A 11 1.84 6.32 13.43
C TYR A 11 1.43 7.56 14.24
N SER A 12 2.37 8.23 14.89
CA SER A 12 2.10 9.46 15.65
C SER A 12 1.53 10.58 14.75
N LEU A 13 2.09 10.75 13.55
CA LEU A 13 1.60 11.73 12.57
C LEU A 13 0.19 11.38 12.08
N ALA A 14 -0.06 10.10 11.74
CA ALA A 14 -1.38 9.64 11.37
C ALA A 14 -2.40 9.82 12.52
N ARG A 15 -1.99 9.61 13.78
CA ARG A 15 -2.88 9.86 14.93
C ARG A 15 -3.29 11.31 15.07
N GLN A 16 -2.45 12.26 14.66
CA GLN A 16 -2.79 13.69 14.69
C GLN A 16 -3.79 14.09 13.61
N ARG A 17 -4.06 13.23 12.61
CA ARG A 17 -4.96 13.52 11.48
C ARG A 17 -6.40 13.10 11.70
N VAL A 18 -6.69 12.31 12.73
CA VAL A 18 -8.06 11.83 13.00
C VAL A 18 -8.43 12.03 14.46
N ALA A 19 -9.74 12.04 14.74
CA ALA A 19 -10.26 12.25 16.10
C ALA A 19 -9.71 11.21 17.11
N PRO A 20 -9.67 11.53 18.41
CA PRO A 20 -9.06 10.66 19.43
C PRO A 20 -9.62 9.22 19.49
N ASP A 21 -10.89 9.05 19.17
CA ASP A 21 -11.64 7.79 19.19
C ASP A 21 -11.58 7.01 17.87
N VAL A 22 -11.11 7.63 16.79
CA VAL A 22 -10.97 6.98 15.48
C VAL A 22 -9.67 6.16 15.44
N PRO A 23 -9.74 4.84 15.16
CA PRO A 23 -8.55 4.03 15.01
C PRO A 23 -7.76 4.39 13.75
N VAL A 24 -6.46 4.19 13.81
CA VAL A 24 -5.52 4.42 12.72
C VAL A 24 -4.79 3.15 12.37
N THR A 25 -4.57 2.96 11.07
CA THR A 25 -3.75 1.91 10.50
C THR A 25 -2.72 2.56 9.59
N VAL A 26 -1.44 2.31 9.82
CA VAL A 26 -0.34 2.75 8.97
C VAL A 26 0.23 1.54 8.24
N LEU A 27 0.25 1.61 6.92
CA LEU A 27 0.81 0.59 6.04
C LEU A 27 2.16 1.06 5.48
N TYR A 28 3.16 0.19 5.54
CA TYR A 28 4.45 0.37 4.89
C TYR A 28 4.84 -0.89 4.11
N ILE A 29 5.04 -0.76 2.80
CA ILE A 29 5.38 -1.87 1.91
C ILE A 29 6.89 -1.84 1.64
N GLY A 30 7.65 -2.58 2.45
CA GLY A 30 9.10 -2.71 2.29
C GLY A 30 9.50 -3.72 1.20
N GLU A 31 10.80 -3.82 0.94
CA GLU A 31 11.38 -4.73 -0.06
C GLU A 31 11.05 -6.19 0.22
N GLN A 32 11.21 -6.59 1.49
CA GLN A 32 11.13 -8.00 1.90
C GLN A 32 9.90 -8.31 2.75
N GLN A 33 9.30 -7.30 3.38
CA GLN A 33 8.18 -7.43 4.29
C GLN A 33 7.30 -6.19 4.24
N THR A 34 6.03 -6.38 4.60
CA THR A 34 5.04 -5.32 4.73
C THR A 34 4.71 -5.20 6.20
N THR A 35 4.78 -3.99 6.73
CA THR A 35 4.51 -3.70 8.13
C THR A 35 3.23 -2.90 8.26
N VAL A 36 2.38 -3.33 9.19
CA VAL A 36 1.13 -2.66 9.52
C VAL A 36 1.16 -2.29 11.00
N VAL A 37 0.97 -1.01 11.29
CA VAL A 37 0.92 -0.50 12.66
C VAL A 37 -0.47 0.05 12.90
N CYS A 38 -1.18 -0.41 13.93
CA CYS A 38 -2.54 0.05 14.19
C CYS A 38 -2.85 0.27 15.67
N GLY A 39 -3.85 1.10 15.91
CA GLY A 39 -4.36 1.41 17.24
C GLY A 39 -5.19 2.70 17.29
N THR A 40 -5.79 2.96 18.44
CA THR A 40 -6.62 4.15 18.69
C THR A 40 -5.90 5.17 19.57
N SER A 41 -5.02 4.70 20.46
CA SER A 41 -4.28 5.53 21.42
C SER A 41 -3.04 6.19 20.81
N SER A 42 -2.35 6.99 21.61
CA SER A 42 -1.08 7.65 21.22
C SER A 42 0.05 6.66 20.90
N GLN A 43 -0.01 5.44 21.45
CA GLN A 43 0.85 4.33 21.11
C GLN A 43 0.05 3.26 20.35
N PRO A 44 0.66 2.58 19.37
CA PRO A 44 -0.01 1.52 18.64
C PRO A 44 -0.34 0.34 19.56
N SER A 45 -1.50 -0.28 19.36
CA SER A 45 -1.89 -1.50 20.06
C SER A 45 -1.31 -2.75 19.42
N ALA A 46 -0.99 -2.69 18.11
CA ALA A 46 -0.38 -3.80 17.39
C ALA A 46 0.59 -3.32 16.30
N THR A 47 1.66 -4.10 16.13
CA THR A 47 2.58 -4.04 14.99
C THR A 47 2.59 -5.41 14.34
N LEU A 48 2.04 -5.50 13.14
CA LEU A 48 1.83 -6.72 12.38
C LEU A 48 2.85 -6.78 11.24
N GLN A 49 3.44 -7.94 11.04
CA GLN A 49 4.42 -8.19 9.98
C GLN A 49 3.84 -9.22 9.01
N LEU A 50 3.78 -8.86 7.73
CA LEU A 50 3.39 -9.74 6.64
C LEU A 50 4.63 -10.15 5.86
N THR A 51 4.68 -11.42 5.49
CA THR A 51 5.87 -12.04 4.89
C THR A 51 5.97 -11.77 3.38
N ILE A 52 5.44 -10.64 2.94
CA ILE A 52 5.35 -10.14 1.56
C ILE A 52 5.99 -8.76 1.48
N GLY A 53 6.82 -8.52 0.48
CA GLY A 53 7.41 -7.22 0.18
C GLY A 53 7.54 -7.07 -1.32
N PHE A 54 7.70 -5.84 -1.82
CA PHE A 54 7.58 -5.61 -3.27
C PHE A 54 8.64 -6.37 -4.08
N ASP A 55 9.88 -6.44 -3.59
CA ASP A 55 10.97 -7.18 -4.24
C ASP A 55 10.87 -8.68 -3.99
N LYS A 56 10.50 -9.08 -2.77
CA LYS A 56 10.30 -10.49 -2.43
C LYS A 56 9.21 -11.13 -3.28
N THR A 57 8.06 -10.46 -3.39
CA THR A 57 6.93 -10.95 -4.19
C THR A 57 7.30 -10.99 -5.67
N ALA A 58 7.97 -9.96 -6.19
CA ALA A 58 8.41 -9.95 -7.58
C ALA A 58 9.39 -11.09 -7.88
N ALA A 59 10.41 -11.27 -7.04
CA ALA A 59 11.41 -12.33 -7.19
C ALA A 59 10.81 -13.73 -7.12
N ALA A 60 9.74 -13.92 -6.33
CA ALA A 60 9.06 -15.20 -6.20
C ALA A 60 8.18 -15.55 -7.41
N PHE A 61 7.49 -14.56 -8.00
CA PHE A 61 6.40 -14.83 -8.93
C PHE A 61 6.61 -14.30 -10.35
N PHE A 62 7.36 -13.22 -10.54
CA PHE A 62 7.48 -12.53 -11.82
C PHE A 62 8.77 -12.93 -12.54
N ARG A 63 8.62 -13.64 -13.67
CA ARG A 63 9.74 -13.96 -14.57
C ARG A 63 9.77 -13.05 -15.79
N HIS A 64 8.68 -12.35 -16.05
CA HIS A 64 8.51 -11.42 -17.15
C HIS A 64 8.29 -9.99 -16.65
N LEU A 65 8.52 -9.02 -17.54
CA LEU A 65 8.24 -7.60 -17.30
C LEU A 65 7.51 -7.02 -18.53
N PRO A 66 6.21 -6.69 -18.43
CA PRO A 66 5.33 -6.89 -17.26
C PRO A 66 5.14 -8.40 -16.94
N PRO A 67 4.70 -8.76 -15.73
CA PRO A 67 4.36 -10.15 -15.42
C PRO A 67 3.26 -10.65 -16.37
N THR A 68 3.25 -11.96 -16.64
CA THR A 68 2.14 -12.55 -17.39
C THR A 68 0.88 -12.62 -16.52
N PRO A 69 -0.33 -12.72 -17.11
CA PRO A 69 -1.55 -12.90 -16.32
C PRO A 69 -1.48 -14.07 -15.33
N ASP A 70 -0.89 -15.20 -15.75
CA ASP A 70 -0.71 -16.36 -14.86
C ASP A 70 0.29 -16.11 -13.72
N GLU A 71 1.33 -15.29 -13.96
CA GLU A 71 2.27 -14.86 -12.92
C GLU A 71 1.63 -13.92 -11.91
N MET A 72 0.81 -12.98 -12.40
CA MET A 72 0.04 -12.09 -11.55
C MET A 72 -0.97 -12.85 -10.68
N GLU A 73 -1.73 -13.79 -11.26
CA GLU A 73 -2.71 -14.58 -10.51
C GLU A 73 -2.06 -15.35 -9.33
N ARG A 74 -0.89 -15.97 -9.57
CA ARG A 74 -0.16 -16.65 -8.49
C ARG A 74 0.33 -15.67 -7.42
N ALA A 75 0.74 -14.46 -7.80
CA ALA A 75 1.13 -13.44 -6.86
C ALA A 75 -0.08 -12.92 -6.05
N ILE A 76 -1.25 -12.74 -6.69
CA ILE A 76 -2.51 -12.38 -6.03
C ILE A 76 -2.83 -13.39 -4.95
N MET A 77 -2.89 -14.69 -5.29
CA MET A 77 -3.19 -15.74 -4.31
C MET A 77 -2.27 -15.69 -3.08
N ALA A 78 -0.95 -15.55 -3.30
CA ALA A 78 0.01 -15.52 -2.21
C ALA A 78 -0.08 -14.24 -1.35
N VAL A 79 -0.37 -13.10 -1.97
CA VAL A 79 -0.55 -11.82 -1.28
C VAL A 79 -1.87 -11.83 -0.49
N GLU A 80 -2.96 -12.33 -1.09
CA GLU A 80 -4.27 -12.48 -0.44
C GLU A 80 -4.18 -13.34 0.83
N ASP A 81 -3.50 -14.49 0.76
CA ASP A 81 -3.30 -15.38 1.91
C ASP A 81 -2.59 -14.65 3.08
N GLU A 82 -1.53 -13.88 2.78
CA GLU A 82 -0.80 -13.13 3.81
C GLU A 82 -1.57 -11.93 4.36
N VAL A 83 -2.34 -11.23 3.52
CA VAL A 83 -3.17 -10.09 3.92
C VAL A 83 -4.34 -10.55 4.79
N THR A 84 -5.07 -11.57 4.35
CA THR A 84 -6.25 -12.08 5.08
C THR A 84 -5.88 -12.71 6.42
N ARG A 85 -4.65 -13.21 6.58
CA ARG A 85 -4.12 -13.74 7.86
C ARG A 85 -4.29 -12.78 9.03
N ILE A 86 -4.16 -11.47 8.80
CA ILE A 86 -4.22 -10.45 9.86
C ILE A 86 -5.58 -9.73 9.95
N ARG A 87 -6.60 -10.24 9.25
CA ARG A 87 -7.91 -9.55 9.11
C ARG A 87 -8.58 -9.18 10.43
N HIS A 88 -8.42 -10.00 11.46
CA HIS A 88 -9.05 -9.77 12.76
C HIS A 88 -8.18 -8.94 13.72
N ASP A 89 -6.94 -8.63 13.33
CA ASP A 89 -6.00 -7.85 14.15
C ASP A 89 -6.08 -6.34 13.86
N ILE A 90 -6.71 -5.95 12.76
CA ILE A 90 -6.93 -4.55 12.38
C ILE A 90 -8.22 -4.04 13.02
N PRO A 91 -8.21 -2.90 13.76
CA PRO A 91 -9.42 -2.29 14.29
C PRO A 91 -10.43 -1.96 13.19
N ALA A 92 -11.71 -2.28 13.43
CA ALA A 92 -12.79 -1.85 12.57
C ALA A 92 -12.85 -0.31 12.46
N ASP A 93 -13.34 0.19 11.32
CA ASP A 93 -13.48 1.61 11.02
C ASP A 93 -12.17 2.42 11.08
N SER A 94 -11.03 1.73 11.00
CA SER A 94 -9.73 2.39 10.98
C SER A 94 -9.57 3.23 9.72
N VAL A 95 -8.92 4.38 9.87
CA VAL A 95 -8.46 5.16 8.71
C VAL A 95 -7.07 4.67 8.30
N LEU A 96 -6.90 4.39 7.01
CA LEU A 96 -5.64 3.90 6.43
C LEU A 96 -4.73 5.05 6.01
N PHE A 97 -3.49 5.00 6.48
CA PHE A 97 -2.43 5.91 6.13
C PHE A 97 -1.24 5.16 5.54
N SER A 98 -0.50 5.81 4.66
CA SER A 98 0.86 5.41 4.34
C SER A 98 1.76 6.62 4.18
N PHE A 99 3.02 6.44 4.54
CA PHE A 99 4.09 7.42 4.38
C PHE A 99 5.20 6.90 3.46
N ASP A 100 4.96 5.80 2.75
CA ASP A 100 5.88 5.26 1.76
C ASP A 100 5.92 6.20 0.54
N PRO A 101 7.08 6.82 0.22
CA PRO A 101 7.21 7.69 -0.94
C PRO A 101 6.85 6.99 -2.26
N ALA A 102 7.00 5.67 -2.36
CA ALA A 102 6.63 4.93 -3.57
C ALA A 102 5.10 4.86 -3.76
N LEU A 103 4.31 4.93 -2.67
CA LEU A 103 2.85 5.00 -2.78
C LEU A 103 2.36 6.38 -3.24
N VAL A 104 3.15 7.43 -3.07
CA VAL A 104 2.85 8.76 -3.66
C VAL A 104 2.78 8.65 -5.19
N THR A 105 3.73 7.94 -5.80
CA THR A 105 3.73 7.69 -7.25
C THR A 105 2.49 6.92 -7.70
N ILE A 106 2.06 5.91 -6.93
CA ILE A 106 0.81 5.17 -7.21
C ILE A 106 -0.41 6.09 -7.11
N ALA A 107 -0.50 6.93 -6.07
CA ALA A 107 -1.60 7.87 -5.91
C ALA A 107 -1.69 8.85 -7.10
N GLN A 108 -0.56 9.44 -7.48
CA GLN A 108 -0.47 10.35 -8.63
C GLN A 108 -0.88 9.68 -9.94
N ILE A 109 -0.39 8.46 -10.22
CA ILE A 109 -0.74 7.72 -11.44
C ILE A 109 -2.24 7.35 -11.46
N SER A 110 -2.82 7.12 -10.28
CA SER A 110 -4.26 6.83 -10.13
C SER A 110 -5.15 8.04 -10.35
N GLY A 111 -4.57 9.25 -10.40
CA GLY A 111 -5.32 10.50 -10.47
C GLY A 111 -5.99 10.87 -9.15
N ALA A 112 -5.45 10.36 -8.03
CA ALA A 112 -5.93 10.67 -6.69
C ALA A 112 -5.91 12.19 -6.43
N GLU A 113 -6.92 12.68 -5.70
CA GLU A 113 -7.00 14.09 -5.35
C GLU A 113 -5.86 14.44 -4.38
N GLU A 114 -5.14 15.51 -4.70
CA GLU A 114 -4.13 16.07 -3.80
C GLU A 114 -4.84 16.85 -2.70
N GLU A 115 -4.51 16.52 -1.45
CA GLU A 115 -5.02 17.17 -0.25
C GLU A 115 -3.87 17.83 0.52
N GLU A 116 -4.20 18.52 1.62
CA GLU A 116 -3.19 19.14 2.46
C GLU A 116 -2.18 18.10 2.98
N ALA A 117 -0.95 18.23 2.48
CA ALA A 117 0.20 17.37 2.78
C ALA A 117 0.10 15.91 2.31
N GLY A 118 -0.68 15.61 1.27
CA GLY A 118 -0.68 14.29 0.64
C GLY A 118 -1.74 14.06 -0.44
N TRP A 119 -2.15 12.80 -0.60
CA TRP A 119 -3.15 12.37 -1.58
C TRP A 119 -4.19 11.48 -0.91
N HIS A 120 -5.46 11.73 -1.21
CA HIS A 120 -6.54 10.81 -0.89
C HIS A 120 -6.76 9.86 -2.06
N LEU A 121 -6.42 8.59 -1.87
CA LEU A 121 -6.51 7.53 -2.88
C LEU A 121 -7.74 6.65 -2.60
N PRO A 122 -8.86 6.81 -3.33
CA PRO A 122 -10.00 5.90 -3.26
C PRO A 122 -9.65 4.50 -3.73
N GLN A 123 -10.31 3.49 -3.17
CA GLN A 123 -10.20 2.10 -3.61
C GLN A 123 -10.53 1.97 -5.11
N ASP A 124 -11.59 2.65 -5.57
CA ASP A 124 -12.00 2.60 -6.98
C ASP A 124 -10.91 3.13 -7.92
N ASP A 125 -10.15 4.13 -7.50
CA ASP A 125 -9.09 4.75 -8.30
C ASP A 125 -7.88 3.82 -8.38
N MET A 126 -7.52 3.22 -7.25
CA MET A 126 -6.52 2.15 -7.18
C MET A 126 -6.92 0.96 -8.08
N GLU A 127 -8.17 0.51 -8.04
CA GLU A 127 -8.65 -0.59 -8.89
C GLU A 127 -8.62 -0.23 -10.38
N ARG A 128 -8.93 1.02 -10.75
CA ARG A 128 -8.78 1.49 -12.14
C ARG A 128 -7.32 1.46 -12.59
N THR A 129 -6.38 1.78 -11.71
CA THR A 129 -4.94 1.65 -11.98
C THR A 129 -4.52 0.19 -12.14
N PHE A 130 -5.06 -0.72 -11.33
CA PHE A 130 -4.81 -2.16 -11.51
C PHE A 130 -5.37 -2.67 -12.86
N LYS A 131 -6.57 -2.26 -13.25
CA LYS A 131 -7.15 -2.58 -14.57
C LYS A 131 -6.32 -2.05 -15.75
N ARG A 132 -5.62 -0.92 -15.58
CA ARG A 132 -4.64 -0.42 -16.57
C ARG A 132 -3.44 -1.35 -16.66
N LEU A 133 -2.91 -1.80 -15.53
CA LEU A 133 -1.84 -2.82 -15.49
C LEU A 133 -2.28 -4.13 -16.17
N GLU A 134 -3.51 -4.59 -15.94
CA GLU A 134 -4.08 -5.76 -16.65
C GLU A 134 -4.05 -5.62 -18.17
N ARG A 135 -4.44 -4.45 -18.69
CA ARG A 135 -4.36 -4.18 -20.13
C ARG A 135 -2.93 -4.22 -20.65
N VAL A 136 -1.96 -3.76 -19.86
CA VAL A 136 -0.53 -3.85 -20.20
C VAL A 136 -0.05 -5.29 -20.22
N MET A 137 -0.42 -6.12 -19.24
CA MET A 137 -0.11 -7.55 -19.22
C MET A 137 -0.72 -8.31 -20.42
N LEU A 138 -1.84 -7.81 -20.97
CA LEU A 138 -2.49 -8.32 -22.17
C LEU A 138 -1.95 -7.73 -23.49
N GLY A 139 -0.91 -6.90 -23.44
CA GLY A 139 -0.19 -6.40 -24.62
C GLY A 139 -0.44 -4.94 -24.98
N SER A 140 -1.17 -4.17 -24.18
CA SER A 140 -1.31 -2.72 -24.39
C SER A 140 0.02 -2.02 -24.07
N PRO A 141 0.45 -1.01 -24.87
CA PRO A 141 1.66 -0.26 -24.55
C PRO A 141 1.55 0.43 -23.20
N ALA A 142 2.52 0.20 -22.31
CA ALA A 142 2.51 0.75 -20.96
C ALA A 142 2.51 2.29 -20.93
N THR A 143 3.13 2.93 -21.92
CA THR A 143 3.10 4.38 -22.08
C THR A 143 1.71 4.93 -22.40
N TRP A 144 0.87 4.18 -23.13
CA TRP A 144 -0.51 4.58 -23.41
C TRP A 144 -1.40 4.43 -22.19
N GLU A 145 -1.16 3.36 -21.43
CA GLU A 145 -1.85 3.12 -20.17
C GLU A 145 -1.26 3.95 -19.03
N GLY A 146 -0.19 4.74 -19.22
CA GLY A 146 0.47 5.53 -18.18
C GLY A 146 0.96 4.70 -16.99
N ILE A 147 1.42 3.47 -17.23
CA ILE A 147 1.89 2.51 -16.23
C ILE A 147 3.41 2.36 -16.32
N PRO A 148 4.16 2.52 -15.20
CA PRO A 148 5.58 2.19 -15.14
C PRO A 148 5.81 0.69 -15.34
N LEU A 149 6.72 0.33 -16.25
CA LEU A 149 7.16 -1.05 -16.46
C LEU A 149 8.24 -1.42 -15.45
N GLU A 150 7.85 -1.54 -14.19
CA GLU A 150 8.72 -1.93 -13.09
C GLU A 150 8.03 -2.97 -12.21
N ASN A 151 8.77 -4.02 -11.84
CA ASN A 151 8.29 -5.04 -10.91
C ASN A 151 7.87 -4.40 -9.57
N ALA A 152 8.70 -3.49 -9.07
CA ALA A 152 8.48 -2.73 -7.85
C ALA A 152 7.16 -1.92 -7.85
N PHE A 153 6.74 -1.38 -9.00
CA PHE A 153 5.44 -0.71 -9.14
C PHE A 153 4.30 -1.75 -9.11
N SER A 154 4.41 -2.80 -9.93
CA SER A 154 3.38 -3.82 -10.08
C SER A 154 3.08 -4.53 -8.76
N THR A 155 4.11 -4.89 -7.99
CA THR A 155 3.92 -5.57 -6.69
C THR A 155 3.45 -4.65 -5.58
N ARG A 156 3.87 -3.38 -5.53
CA ARG A 156 3.31 -2.42 -4.58
C ARG A 156 1.83 -2.16 -4.84
N LEU A 157 1.45 -2.00 -6.11
CA LEU A 157 0.06 -1.83 -6.52
C LEU A 157 -0.78 -3.05 -6.14
N LEU A 158 -0.26 -4.26 -6.40
CA LEU A 158 -0.88 -5.52 -5.98
C LEU A 158 -1.09 -5.60 -4.46
N ILE A 159 -0.02 -5.38 -3.68
CA ILE A 159 -0.08 -5.49 -2.21
C ILE A 159 -1.06 -4.45 -1.65
N LEU A 160 -1.02 -3.21 -2.14
CA LEU A 160 -1.97 -2.17 -1.73
C LEU A 160 -3.40 -2.54 -2.09
N ARG A 161 -3.62 -3.09 -3.29
CA ARG A 161 -4.94 -3.55 -3.75
C ARG A 161 -5.54 -4.58 -2.81
N GLU A 162 -4.83 -5.68 -2.59
CA GLU A 162 -5.34 -6.76 -1.74
C GLU A 162 -5.55 -6.27 -0.30
N PHE A 163 -4.62 -5.45 0.21
CA PHE A 163 -4.74 -4.90 1.55
C PHE A 163 -6.00 -4.05 1.72
N MET A 164 -6.24 -3.10 0.80
CA MET A 164 -7.44 -2.27 0.86
C MET A 164 -8.72 -3.11 0.74
N HIS A 165 -8.75 -4.02 -0.24
CA HIS A 165 -9.93 -4.83 -0.55
C HIS A 165 -10.32 -5.77 0.60
N HIS A 166 -9.37 -6.55 1.13
CA HIS A 166 -9.67 -7.57 2.14
C HIS A 166 -9.91 -7.03 3.55
N HIS A 167 -9.41 -5.82 3.85
CA HIS A 167 -9.65 -5.12 5.11
C HIS A 167 -10.77 -4.07 5.04
N GLY A 168 -11.37 -3.85 3.85
CA GLY A 168 -12.52 -2.95 3.69
C GLY A 168 -12.17 -1.47 3.77
N PHE A 169 -10.95 -1.09 3.39
CA PHE A 169 -10.56 0.32 3.31
C PHE A 169 -11.05 0.94 2.01
N ASN A 170 -12.05 1.83 2.11
CA ASN A 170 -12.59 2.55 0.95
C ASN A 170 -11.61 3.58 0.37
N SER A 171 -10.62 4.01 1.16
CA SER A 171 -9.54 4.89 0.72
C SER A 171 -8.29 4.77 1.58
N ALA A 172 -7.18 5.28 1.07
CA ALA A 172 -5.92 5.45 1.79
C ALA A 172 -5.46 6.91 1.71
N LEU A 173 -4.98 7.46 2.83
CA LEU A 173 -4.32 8.75 2.88
C LEU A 173 -2.81 8.56 2.73
N ILE A 174 -2.27 8.97 1.58
CA ILE A 174 -0.85 8.85 1.27
C ILE A 174 -0.17 10.17 1.56
N LEU A 175 0.65 10.21 2.60
CA LEU A 175 1.25 11.43 3.12
C LEU A 175 2.77 11.42 2.92
N LEU A 176 3.37 12.60 2.83
CA LEU A 176 4.82 12.74 2.93
C LEU A 176 5.23 12.88 4.39
N LEU A 177 6.35 12.26 4.77
CA LEU A 177 6.98 12.59 6.04
C LEU A 177 7.46 14.04 5.99
N PRO A 178 7.20 14.86 7.02
CA PRO A 178 7.77 16.19 7.10
C PRO A 178 9.29 16.07 7.06
N ALA A 179 9.92 16.92 6.24
CA ALA A 179 11.37 17.03 6.24
C ALA A 179 11.85 17.32 7.67
N VAL A 180 12.85 16.58 8.15
CA VAL A 180 13.51 16.92 9.40
C VAL A 180 14.12 18.29 9.20
N ALA A 181 13.63 19.31 9.93
CA ALA A 181 14.28 20.60 9.96
C ALA A 181 15.70 20.38 10.52
N ALA A 182 16.70 20.60 9.67
CA ALA A 182 18.11 20.51 10.02
C ALA A 182 18.52 21.61 11.03
#